data_AF-A0A957ZTI9-F1
#
_entry.id   AF-A0A957ZTI9-F1
#
_cell.length_a   1.000
_cell.length_b   1.000
_cell.length_c   1.000
_cell.angle_alpha   90.00
_cell.angle_beta   90.00
_cell.angle_gamma   90.00
#
_symmetry.space_group_name_H-M   'P 1'
#
loop_
_entity.id
_entity.type
_entity.pdbx_description
1 polymer ?
#
loop_
_entity_poly.entity_id
_entity_poly.type
_entity_poly.pdbx_seq_one_letter_code
_entity_poly.pdbx_strand_id
1 'polypeptide(L)' 'VVRRYGETSGRDVGDPLFFYVYGVFKIAVIVQQIYARYRQGHTQDPRFAPLIHVVRGCGEMAANALASGRISQGA' A
#
# COMPACT_ATOMS: atom_id res chain seq x y z
N VAL A 1 14.48 -8.27 -5.77
CA VAL A 1 14.32 -7.09 -6.66
C VAL A 1 15.13 -5.89 -6.16
N VAL A 2 14.87 -5.37 -4.96
CA VAL A 2 15.56 -4.19 -4.39
C VAL A 2 17.09 -4.30 -4.46
N ARG A 3 17.66 -5.40 -3.98
CA ARG A 3 19.11 -5.66 -4.04
C ARG A 3 19.67 -5.58 -5.47
N ARG A 4 19.07 -6.32 -6.41
CA ARG A 4 19.49 -6.33 -7.82
C ARG A 4 19.40 -4.93 -8.45
N TYR A 5 18.39 -4.15 -8.11
CA TYR A 5 18.27 -2.77 -8.56
C TYR A 5 19.41 -1.90 -8.04
N GLY A 6 19.74 -1.98 -6.74
CA GLY A 6 20.87 -1.26 -6.16
C GLY A 6 22.19 -1.62 -6.84
N GLU A 7 22.45 -2.93 -7.01
CA GLU A 7 23.65 -3.44 -7.70
C GLU A 7 23.75 -2.95 -9.16
N THR A 8 22.64 -2.98 -9.90
CA THR A 8 22.63 -2.62 -11.33
C THR A 8 22.68 -1.10 -11.55
N SER A 9 22.03 -0.33 -10.68
CA SER A 9 21.92 1.13 -10.83
C SER A 9 23.06 1.90 -10.15
N GLY A 10 23.85 1.23 -9.30
CA GLY A 10 24.87 1.88 -8.47
C GLY A 10 24.29 2.83 -7.42
N ARG A 11 22.98 2.79 -7.16
CA ARG A 11 22.29 3.67 -6.21
C ARG A 11 22.10 2.99 -4.86
N ASP A 12 22.28 3.76 -3.80
CA ASP A 12 21.78 3.38 -2.48
C ASP A 12 20.24 3.44 -2.49
N VAL A 13 19.63 2.36 -2.03
CA VAL A 13 18.17 2.15 -1.98
C VAL A 13 17.57 2.50 -0.63
N GLY A 14 18.39 2.87 0.36
CA GLY A 14 17.95 3.34 1.68
C GLY A 14 17.23 2.24 2.47
N ASP A 15 16.12 2.61 3.14
CA ASP A 15 15.26 1.70 3.89
C ASP A 15 14.06 1.21 3.05
N PRO A 16 14.09 -0.04 2.54
CA PRO A 16 13.00 -0.56 1.73
C PRO A 16 11.70 -0.73 2.52
N LEU A 17 11.77 -0.95 3.85
CA LEU A 17 10.59 -1.13 4.69
C LEU A 17 9.80 0.17 4.77
N PHE A 18 10.48 1.29 5.01
CA PHE A 18 9.86 2.62 4.97
C PHE A 18 9.12 2.85 3.64
N PHE A 19 9.79 2.63 2.51
CA PHE A 19 9.17 2.86 1.20
C PHE A 19 8.01 1.91 0.89
N TYR A 20 8.07 0.67 1.38
CA TYR A 20 6.96 -0.27 1.27
C TYR A 20 5.74 0.22 2.05
N VAL A 21 5.92 0.55 3.34
CA VAL A 21 4.83 1.05 4.20
C VAL A 21 4.23 2.33 3.62
N TYR A 22 5.08 3.26 3.20
CA TYR A 22 4.66 4.50 2.54
C TYR A 22 3.87 4.25 1.25
N GLY A 23 4.33 3.30 0.42
CA GLY A 23 3.63 2.89 -0.80
C GLY A 23 2.24 2.32 -0.54
N VAL A 24 2.13 1.40 0.43
CA VAL A 24 0.84 0.81 0.86
C VAL A 24 -0.09 1.88 1.42
N PHE A 25 0.42 2.80 2.24
CA PHE A 25 -0.35 3.92 2.77
C PHE A 25 -0.88 4.84 1.65
N LYS A 26 -0.06 5.19 0.67
CA LYS A 26 -0.51 5.98 -0.49
C LYS A 26 -1.64 5.29 -1.26
N ILE A 27 -1.56 3.98 -1.46
CA ILE A 27 -2.63 3.21 -2.10
C ILE A 27 -3.90 3.28 -1.25
N ALA A 28 -3.80 3.08 0.06
CA ALA A 28 -4.94 3.19 0.98
C ALA A 28 -5.64 4.55 0.86
N VAL A 29 -4.88 5.64 0.81
CA VAL A 29 -5.42 7.00 0.63
C VAL A 29 -6.14 7.15 -0.70
N ILE A 30 -5.53 6.73 -1.82
CA ILE A 30 -6.15 6.80 -3.14
C ILE A 30 -7.49 6.05 -3.15
N VAL A 31 -7.49 4.83 -2.62
CA VAL A 31 -8.67 3.97 -2.55
C VAL A 31 -9.74 4.55 -1.63
N GLN A 32 -9.36 5.07 -0.46
CA GLN A 32 -10.25 5.75 0.48
C GLN A 32 -10.95 6.94 -0.17
N GLN A 33 -10.23 7.73 -0.98
CA GLN A 33 -10.81 8.88 -1.68
C GLN A 33 -11.81 8.47 -2.76
N ILE A 34 -11.55 7.37 -3.49
CA ILE A 34 -12.51 6.82 -4.46
C ILE A 34 -13.78 6.34 -3.74
N TYR A 35 -13.61 5.58 -2.65
CA TYR A 35 -14.73 5.13 -1.82
C TYR A 35 -15.54 6.30 -1.26
N ALA A 36 -14.88 7.36 -0.77
CA ALA A 36 -15.56 8.54 -0.25
C ALA A 36 -16.42 9.22 -1.31
N ARG A 37 -15.92 9.36 -2.55
CA ARG A 37 -16.71 9.90 -3.67
C ARG A 37 -17.92 9.03 -4.02
N TYR A 38 -17.76 7.70 -4.00
CA TYR A 38 -18.87 6.75 -4.18
C TYR A 38 -19.93 6.93 -3.07
N ARG A 39 -19.50 6.99 -1.80
CA ARG A 39 -20.40 7.20 -0.65
C ARG A 39 -21.15 8.52 -0.69
N GLN A 40 -20.56 9.56 -1.27
CA GLN A 40 -21.18 10.87 -1.43
C GLN A 40 -22.12 10.95 -2.64
N GLY A 41 -22.24 9.88 -3.44
CA GLY A 41 -23.07 9.87 -4.64
C GLY A 41 -22.46 10.59 -5.84
N HIS A 42 -21.18 11.01 -5.76
CA HIS A 42 -20.46 11.61 -6.90
C HIS A 42 -20.17 10.58 -8.01
N THR A 43 -20.29 9.29 -7.70
CA THR A 43 -20.28 8.18 -8.65
C THR A 43 -21.15 7.04 -8.10
N GLN A 44 -21.78 6.28 -9.00
CA GLN A 44 -22.71 5.20 -8.65
C GLN A 44 -22.17 3.82 -9.04
N ASP A 45 -20.91 3.73 -9.47
CA ASP A 45 -20.32 2.45 -9.86
C ASP A 45 -20.23 1.50 -8.65
N PRO A 46 -20.98 0.38 -8.65
CA PRO A 46 -21.03 -0.52 -7.51
C PRO A 46 -19.68 -1.20 -7.22
N ARG A 47 -18.75 -1.21 -8.19
CA ARG A 47 -17.38 -1.73 -7.99
C ARG A 47 -16.60 -0.92 -6.95
N PHE A 48 -17.04 0.28 -6.60
CA PHE A 48 -16.39 1.12 -5.59
C PHE A 48 -16.89 0.88 -4.16
N ALA A 49 -18.05 0.24 -3.97
CA ALA A 49 -18.56 -0.13 -2.65
C ALA A 49 -17.58 -0.97 -1.81
N PRO A 50 -16.94 -2.03 -2.35
CA PRO A 50 -16.04 -2.88 -1.55
C PRO A 50 -14.68 -2.24 -1.25
N LEU A 51 -14.36 -1.07 -1.82
CA LEU A 51 -13.04 -0.45 -1.67
C LEU A 51 -12.69 -0.10 -0.22
N ILE A 52 -13.66 0.05 0.67
CA ILE A 52 -13.40 0.21 2.11
C ILE A 52 -12.65 -0.99 2.72
N HIS A 53 -12.88 -2.20 2.21
CA HIS A 53 -12.15 -3.40 2.65
C HIS A 53 -10.70 -3.38 2.17
N VAL A 54 -10.44 -2.81 0.98
CA VAL A 54 -9.08 -2.63 0.46
C VAL A 54 -8.30 -1.64 1.33
N VAL A 55 -8.92 -0.54 1.76
CA VAL A 55 -8.29 0.39 2.72
C VAL A 55 -7.88 -0.35 4.00
N ARG A 56 -8.79 -1.14 4.58
CA ARG A 56 -8.47 -1.94 5.77
C ARG A 56 -7.30 -2.89 5.51
N GLY A 57 -7.33 -3.63 4.40
CA GLY A 57 -6.26 -4.55 4.02
C GLY A 57 -4.91 -3.85 3.89
N CYS A 58 -4.87 -2.65 3.27
CA CYS A 58 -3.65 -1.84 3.22
C CYS A 58 -3.16 -1.45 4.63
N GLY A 59 -4.06 -1.06 5.53
CA GLY A 59 -3.72 -0.74 6.92
C GLY A 59 -3.10 -1.95 7.66
N GLU A 60 -3.71 -3.12 7.52
CA GLU A 60 -3.22 -4.37 8.11
C GLU A 60 -1.85 -4.78 7.53
N MET A 61 -1.66 -4.68 6.21
CA MET A 61 -0.38 -4.95 5.57
C MET A 61 0.74 -4.03 6.09
N ALA A 62 0.47 -2.72 6.18
CA ALA A 62 1.41 -1.75 6.70
C ALA A 62 1.76 -2.02 8.18
N ALA A 63 0.75 -2.27 9.01
CA ALA A 63 0.95 -2.58 10.43
C ALA A 63 1.77 -3.88 10.62
N ASN A 64 1.47 -4.92 9.86
CA ASN A 64 2.19 -6.19 9.92
C ASN A 64 3.65 -6.05 9.48
N ALA A 65 3.92 -5.27 8.43
CA ALA A 65 5.28 -5.02 7.97
C ALA A 65 6.10 -4.25 9.01
N LEU A 66 5.51 -3.22 9.62
CA LEU A 66 6.14 -2.47 10.71
C LEU A 66 6.43 -3.36 11.93
N ALA A 67 5.45 -4.14 12.38
CA ALA A 67 5.60 -5.02 13.53
C ALA A 67 6.64 -6.12 13.32
N SER A 68 6.76 -6.64 12.09
CA SER A 68 7.68 -7.74 11.77
C SER A 68 9.06 -7.29 11.27
N GLY A 69 9.23 -6.00 10.98
CA GLY A 69 10.43 -5.45 10.33
C GLY A 69 10.68 -6.01 8.93
N ARG A 70 9.67 -6.63 8.29
CA ARG A 70 9.82 -7.39 7.05
C ARG A 70 8.69 -7.08 6.06
N ILE A 71 9.03 -7.05 4.78
CA ILE A 71 8.10 -6.79 3.67
C ILE A 71 7.35 -8.06 3.23
N SER A 72 7.92 -9.25 3.48
CA SER A 72 7.30 -10.54 3.14
C SER A 72 7.34 -11.52 4.33
N GLN A 73 6.22 -12.20 4.57
CA GLN A 73 6.21 -13.51 5.23
C GLN A 73 6.93 -14.48 4.27
N GLY A 74 7.99 -15.14 4.73
CA GLY A 74 8.77 -16.06 3.90
C GLY A 74 7.90 -17.20 3.36
N ALA A 75 8.16 -17.59 2.12
CA ALA A 75 8.04 -18.99 1.71
C ALA A 75 9.31 -19.72 2.15
#